data_AF-A0A846CZP9-F1
#
_entry.id   AF-A0A846CZP9-F1
#
_cell.length_a   1.000
_cell.length_b   1.000
_cell.length_c   1.000
_cell.angle_alpha   90.00
_cell.angle_beta   90.00
_cell.angle_gamma   90.00
#
_symmetry.space_group_name_H-M   'P 1'
#
loop_
_entity.id
_entity.type
_entity.pdbx_description
1 polymer ?
#
loop_
_entity_poly.entity_id
_entity_poly.type
_entity_poly.pdbx_seq_one_letter_code
_entity_poly.pdbx_strand_id
1 'polypeptide(L)'
;MKIDRHGQAKILTAEEIQLLFNEGATLNPPRDRALFAVMLYTACRVNEAVTLRIRDVLDRFGSVRPVVLFRKGNTKGKLATRTIPVLEDLRKHLTNYHPPKWANYLFPGRHGKGHITPDAASWILNELSILLVTNRSYAPPSAVTGMAVTGK
;
A
#
# COMPACT_ATOMS: atom_id res chain seq x y z
N MET A 1 -14.97 -15.08 -1.79
CA MET A 1 -15.84 -15.74 -2.79
C MET A 1 -15.53 -15.12 -4.15
N LYS A 2 -15.17 -15.90 -5.18
CA LYS A 2 -15.03 -15.40 -6.56
C LYS A 2 -16.36 -15.65 -7.25
N ILE A 3 -17.14 -14.59 -7.43
CA ILE A 3 -18.37 -14.61 -8.21
C ILE A 3 -17.95 -14.20 -9.62
N ASP A 4 -18.20 -15.08 -10.61
CA ASP A 4 -17.99 -14.94 -12.05
C ASP A 4 -16.72 -14.20 -12.51
N ARG A 5 -15.83 -14.93 -13.19
CA ARG A 5 -14.45 -14.56 -13.60
C ARG A 5 -14.33 -13.36 -14.58
N HIS A 6 -15.23 -12.37 -14.49
CA HIS A 6 -15.33 -11.15 -15.27
C HIS A 6 -15.05 -9.87 -14.46
N GLY A 7 -14.40 -9.97 -13.30
CA GLY A 7 -13.97 -8.80 -12.54
C GLY A 7 -12.82 -8.08 -13.24
N GLN A 8 -13.11 -7.13 -14.13
CA GLN A 8 -12.10 -6.16 -14.54
C GLN A 8 -11.72 -5.31 -13.33
N ALA A 9 -10.46 -5.41 -12.92
CA ALA A 9 -9.93 -4.54 -11.89
C ALA A 9 -9.89 -3.12 -12.46
N LYS A 10 -10.53 -2.18 -11.76
CA LYS A 10 -10.41 -0.75 -12.07
C LYS A 10 -8.95 -0.33 -11.93
N ILE A 11 -8.44 0.36 -12.95
CA ILE A 11 -7.13 1.02 -12.86
C ILE A 11 -7.33 2.30 -12.04
N LEU A 12 -6.55 2.45 -10.97
CA LEU A 12 -6.60 3.63 -10.10
C LEU A 12 -5.99 4.84 -10.82
N THR A 13 -6.65 5.99 -10.73
CA THR A 13 -6.08 7.26 -11.17
C THR A 13 -5.09 7.81 -10.13
N ALA A 14 -4.26 8.78 -10.52
CA ALA A 14 -3.33 9.42 -9.59
C ALA A 14 -4.06 10.09 -8.41
N GLU A 15 -5.20 10.73 -8.67
CA GLU A 15 -6.05 11.36 -7.65
C GLU A 15 -6.62 10.33 -6.66
N GLU A 16 -7.09 9.19 -7.17
CA GLU A 16 -7.59 8.10 -6.33
C GLU A 16 -6.49 7.50 -5.46
N ILE A 17 -5.28 7.36 -5.99
CA ILE A 17 -4.11 6.93 -5.21
C ILE A 17 -3.81 7.91 -4.07
N GLN A 18 -3.82 9.23 -4.37
CA GLN A 18 -3.60 10.26 -3.34
C GLN A 18 -4.70 10.22 -2.27
N LEU A 19 -5.96 10.09 -2.67
CA LEU A 19 -7.10 9.95 -1.76
C LEU A 19 -6.92 8.74 -0.82
N LEU A 20 -6.53 7.58 -1.38
CA LEU A 20 -6.26 6.37 -0.60
C LEU A 20 -5.15 6.56 0.44
N PHE A 21 -4.07 7.28 0.09
CA PHE A 21 -3.00 7.57 1.04
C PHE A 21 -3.43 8.57 2.12
N ASN A 22 -4.27 9.55 1.80
CA ASN A 22 -4.66 10.61 2.71
C ASN A 22 -5.77 10.18 3.67
N GLU A 23 -6.86 9.65 3.14
CA GLU A 23 -8.09 9.34 3.88
C GLU A 23 -8.24 7.86 4.23
N GLY A 24 -7.51 6.98 3.53
CA GLY A 24 -7.53 5.55 3.78
C GLY A 24 -6.57 5.09 4.89
N ALA A 25 -6.44 3.77 5.04
CA ALA A 25 -5.46 3.13 5.92
C ALA A 25 -5.68 3.49 7.40
N THR A 26 -6.91 3.32 7.88
CA THR A 26 -7.38 3.93 9.14
C THR A 26 -6.89 3.23 10.40
N LEU A 27 -6.61 1.92 10.34
CA LEU A 27 -6.29 1.12 11.53
C LEU A 27 -4.90 1.42 12.10
N ASN A 28 -3.87 1.43 11.26
CA ASN A 28 -2.53 1.86 11.62
C ASN A 28 -1.93 2.65 10.46
N PRO A 29 -2.20 3.97 10.39
CA PRO A 29 -1.91 4.75 9.20
C PRO A 29 -0.46 4.66 8.70
N PRO A 30 0.59 4.75 9.53
CA PRO A 30 1.96 4.59 9.05
C PRO A 30 2.24 3.21 8.44
N ARG A 31 1.81 2.13 9.13
CA ARG A 31 2.02 0.75 8.67
C ARG A 31 1.24 0.46 7.39
N ASP A 32 -0.03 0.85 7.38
CA ASP A 32 -0.99 0.51 6.32
C ASP A 32 -0.67 1.30 5.04
N ARG A 33 -0.28 2.57 5.17
CA ARG A 33 0.25 3.37 4.05
C ARG A 33 1.56 2.79 3.52
N ALA A 34 2.49 2.36 4.38
CA ALA A 34 3.73 1.73 3.94
C ALA A 34 3.47 0.39 3.23
N LEU A 35 2.54 -0.44 3.72
CA LEU A 35 2.14 -1.69 3.08
C LEU A 35 1.54 -1.43 1.69
N PHE A 36 0.62 -0.46 1.59
CA PHE A 36 0.02 -0.06 0.33
C PHE A 36 1.06 0.48 -0.66
N ALA A 37 1.96 1.37 -0.21
CA ALA A 37 3.04 1.92 -1.03
C ALA A 37 3.98 0.82 -1.55
N VAL A 38 4.40 -0.12 -0.70
CA VAL A 38 5.22 -1.26 -1.13
C VAL A 38 4.52 -2.01 -2.26
N MET A 39 3.23 -2.33 -2.11
CA MET A 39 2.51 -3.08 -3.13
C MET A 39 2.30 -2.30 -4.42
N LEU A 40 1.95 -1.02 -4.32
CA LEU A 40 1.70 -0.14 -5.46
C LEU A 40 2.97 0.08 -6.29
N TYR A 41 4.08 0.47 -5.66
CA TYR A 41 5.30 0.86 -6.38
C TYR A 41 6.19 -0.31 -6.78
N THR A 42 6.05 -1.48 -6.14
CA THR A 42 6.86 -2.67 -6.49
C THR A 42 6.09 -3.75 -7.24
N ALA A 43 4.77 -3.58 -7.42
CA ALA A 43 3.86 -4.55 -8.03
C ALA A 43 4.01 -5.97 -7.44
N CYS A 44 4.37 -6.08 -6.16
CA CYS A 44 4.53 -7.37 -5.49
C CYS A 44 3.18 -7.95 -5.05
N ARG A 45 3.13 -9.27 -4.90
CA ARG A 45 1.93 -9.94 -4.37
C ARG A 45 1.80 -9.68 -2.87
N VAL A 46 0.57 -9.71 -2.34
CA VAL A 46 0.31 -9.54 -0.88
C VAL A 46 1.25 -10.41 -0.03
N ASN A 47 1.40 -11.70 -0.37
CA ASN A 47 2.26 -12.60 0.40
C ASN A 47 3.74 -12.20 0.35
N GLU A 48 4.21 -11.66 -0.77
CA GLU A 48 5.58 -11.15 -0.89
C GLU A 48 5.77 -9.91 -0.02
N ALA A 49 4.79 -9.00 0.00
CA ALA A 49 4.82 -7.77 0.82
C ALA A 49 4.85 -8.08 2.31
N VAL A 50 3.92 -8.91 2.81
CA VAL A 50 3.82 -9.19 4.25
C VAL A 50 5.01 -9.99 4.78
N THR A 51 5.65 -10.80 3.93
CA THR A 51 6.82 -11.60 4.34
C THR A 51 8.16 -10.88 4.21
N LEU A 52 8.17 -9.61 3.78
CA LEU A 52 9.39 -8.79 3.76
C LEU A 52 9.99 -8.68 5.16
N ARG A 53 11.30 -8.87 5.26
CA ARG A 53 12.03 -8.65 6.51
C ARG A 53 12.53 -7.22 6.57
N ILE A 54 12.77 -6.71 7.78
CA ILE A 54 13.35 -5.37 7.97
C ILE A 54 14.63 -5.21 7.14
N ARG A 55 15.54 -6.19 7.22
CA ARG A 55 16.81 -6.20 6.47
C ARG A 55 16.70 -6.22 4.95
N ASP A 56 15.51 -6.51 4.41
CA ASP A 56 15.28 -6.51 2.96
C ASP A 56 14.99 -5.10 2.43
N VAL A 57 14.63 -4.17 3.32
CA VAL A 57 14.17 -2.81 3.00
C VAL A 57 14.95 -1.73 3.74
N LEU A 58 15.30 -1.96 5.00
CA LEU A 58 16.09 -1.05 5.83
C LEU A 58 17.52 -1.59 5.99
N ASP A 59 18.48 -0.68 6.09
CA ASP A 59 19.86 -1.00 6.43
C ASP A 59 20.05 -1.20 7.95
N ARG A 60 21.30 -1.41 8.37
CA ARG A 60 21.64 -1.62 9.78
C ARG A 60 21.42 -0.39 10.67
N PHE A 61 21.33 0.79 10.07
CA PHE A 61 21.09 2.07 10.74
C PHE A 61 19.60 2.45 10.75
N GLY A 62 18.73 1.62 10.16
CA GLY A 62 17.30 1.88 10.04
C GLY A 62 16.93 2.77 8.84
N SER A 63 17.87 3.10 7.96
CA SER A 63 17.62 3.90 6.76
C SER A 63 17.10 3.04 5.62
N VAL A 64 16.20 3.60 4.80
CA VAL A 64 15.63 2.92 3.64
C VAL A 64 16.71 2.66 2.59
N ARG A 65 16.88 1.39 2.20
CA ARG A 65 17.85 0.96 1.19
C ARG A 65 17.50 1.54 -0.19
N PRO A 66 18.45 1.59 -1.14
CA PRO A 66 18.15 1.98 -2.52
C PRO A 66 17.30 0.94 -3.28
N VAL A 67 17.21 -0.30 -2.77
CA VAL A 67 16.47 -1.40 -3.38
C VAL A 67 15.71 -2.22 -2.33
N VAL A 68 14.51 -2.70 -2.69
CA VAL A 68 13.76 -3.73 -1.95
C VAL A 68 14.16 -5.11 -2.46
N LEU A 69 14.52 -6.01 -1.55
CA LEU A 69 14.90 -7.39 -1.88
C LEU A 69 13.73 -8.37 -1.67
N PHE A 70 13.20 -8.95 -2.74
CA PHE A 70 12.20 -10.02 -2.68
C PHE A 70 12.87 -11.38 -2.80
N ARG A 71 12.96 -12.12 -1.68
CA ARG A 71 13.67 -13.40 -1.59
C ARG A 71 12.91 -14.54 -2.27
N LYS A 72 13.63 -15.41 -3.00
CA LYS A 72 13.11 -16.62 -3.68
C LYS A 72 12.13 -17.44 -2.82
N GLY A 73 12.46 -17.68 -1.54
CA GLY A 73 11.66 -18.49 -0.62
C GLY A 73 10.24 -17.94 -0.38
N ASN A 74 10.02 -16.65 -0.60
CA ASN A 74 8.76 -15.95 -0.38
C ASN A 74 7.99 -15.70 -1.70
N THR A 75 8.63 -15.91 -2.85
CA THR A 75 8.01 -15.72 -4.18
C THR A 75 7.19 -16.93 -4.59
N LYS A 76 6.02 -16.70 -5.20
CA LYS A 76 5.20 -17.77 -5.79
C LYS A 76 6.00 -18.46 -6.91
N GLY A 77 6.14 -19.78 -6.82
CA GLY A 77 6.96 -20.59 -7.75
C GLY A 77 8.45 -20.66 -7.39
N LYS A 78 8.91 -19.89 -6.39
CA LYS A 78 10.30 -19.90 -5.89
C LYS A 78 11.32 -19.85 -7.03
N LEU A 79 11.15 -18.95 -8.00
CA LEU A 79 11.99 -18.96 -9.21
C LEU A 79 13.34 -18.26 -8.95
N ALA A 80 13.33 -17.03 -8.44
CA ALA A 80 14.54 -16.28 -8.13
C ALA A 80 14.28 -15.18 -7.09
N THR A 81 15.36 -14.72 -6.45
CA THR A 81 15.36 -13.47 -5.69
C THR A 81 15.42 -12.31 -6.67
N ARG A 82 14.58 -11.28 -6.49
CA ARG A 82 14.59 -10.07 -7.32
C ARG A 82 14.78 -8.81 -6.49
N THR A 83 15.40 -7.80 -7.08
CA THR A 83 15.59 -6.47 -6.48
C THR A 83 14.79 -5.44 -7.25
N ILE A 84 14.06 -4.58 -6.53
CA ILE A 84 13.29 -3.49 -7.13
C ILE A 84 13.84 -2.16 -6.59
N PRO A 85 14.23 -1.20 -7.45
CA PRO A 85 14.65 0.13 -7.00
C PRO A 85 13.59 0.84 -6.16
N VAL A 86 14.02 1.50 -5.09
CA VAL A 86 13.14 2.31 -4.24
C VAL A 86 13.00 3.69 -4.88
N LEU A 87 11.82 3.95 -5.44
CA LEU A 87 11.43 5.28 -5.94
C LEU A 87 11.23 6.26 -4.77
N GLU A 88 11.28 7.56 -5.06
CA GLU A 88 11.21 8.61 -4.05
C GLU A 88 9.90 8.58 -3.24
N ASP A 89 8.76 8.33 -3.90
CA ASP A 89 7.49 8.24 -3.18
C ASP A 89 7.40 7.02 -2.27
N LEU A 90 7.94 5.87 -2.70
CA LEU A 90 8.06 4.69 -1.85
C LEU A 90 8.97 4.98 -0.64
N ARG A 91 10.08 5.70 -0.86
CA ARG A 91 11.01 6.10 0.21
C ARG A 91 10.32 6.95 1.26
N LYS A 92 9.51 7.94 0.85
CA LYS A 92 8.75 8.80 1.79
C LYS A 92 7.85 7.96 2.71
N HIS A 93 7.07 7.04 2.15
CA HIS A 93 6.18 6.19 2.94
C HIS A 93 6.93 5.24 3.86
N LEU A 94 8.04 4.65 3.41
CA LEU A 94 8.87 3.76 4.23
C LEU A 94 9.60 4.51 5.35
N THR A 95 10.02 5.76 5.12
CA THR A 95 10.69 6.59 6.14
C THR A 95 9.72 7.01 7.23
N ASN A 96 8.46 7.26 6.89
CA ASN A 96 7.41 7.60 7.85
C ASN A 96 6.96 6.40 8.71
N TYR A 97 7.34 5.18 8.35
CA TYR A 97 6.96 3.96 9.05
C TYR A 97 8.13 3.34 9.79
N HIS A 98 8.01 3.29 11.12
CA HIS A 98 9.02 2.70 12.00
C HIS A 98 8.49 1.38 12.57
N PRO A 99 8.96 0.21 12.06
CA PRO A 99 8.58 -1.07 12.65
C PRO A 99 9.11 -1.18 14.09
N PRO A 100 8.39 -1.90 14.99
CA PRO A 100 8.86 -2.16 16.34
C PRO A 100 10.26 -2.78 16.38
N LYS A 101 11.11 -2.36 17.33
CA LYS A 101 12.51 -2.83 17.43
C LYS A 101 12.67 -4.35 17.60
N TRP A 102 11.67 -5.01 18.17
CA TRP A 102 11.66 -6.47 18.36
C TRP A 102 11.24 -7.25 17.10
N ALA A 103 10.74 -6.56 16.06
CA ALA A 103 10.19 -7.21 14.89
C ALA A 103 11.28 -7.70 13.92
N ASN A 104 11.10 -8.90 13.38
CA ASN A 104 11.94 -9.42 12.29
C ASN A 104 11.37 -9.10 10.90
N TYR A 105 10.04 -8.96 10.83
CA TYR A 105 9.31 -8.63 9.61
C TYR A 105 9.08 -7.12 9.53
N LEU A 106 9.06 -6.60 8.31
CA LEU A 106 8.74 -5.20 8.07
C LEU A 106 7.34 -4.87 8.57
N PHE A 107 6.39 -5.78 8.37
CA PHE A 107 5.01 -5.65 8.85
C PHE A 107 4.71 -6.76 9.87
N PRO A 108 5.04 -6.57 11.17
CA PRO A 108 4.82 -7.59 12.19
C PRO A 108 3.33 -7.77 12.51
N GLY A 109 2.96 -9.00 12.87
CA GLY A 109 1.65 -9.32 13.41
C GLY A 109 1.50 -8.85 14.86
N ARG A 110 0.25 -8.78 15.34
CA ARG A 110 -0.11 -8.23 16.67
C ARG A 110 0.65 -8.85 17.85
N HIS A 111 0.92 -10.15 17.79
CA HIS A 111 1.55 -10.91 18.88
C HIS A 111 3.05 -11.13 18.70
N GLY A 112 3.67 -10.49 17.70
CA GLY A 112 5.11 -10.58 17.43
C GLY A 112 5.67 -11.95 17.01
N LYS A 113 4.81 -12.96 16.86
CA LYS A 113 5.20 -14.33 16.43
C LYS A 113 5.45 -14.45 14.91
N GLY A 114 5.29 -13.37 14.14
CA GLY A 114 5.40 -13.41 12.68
C GLY A 114 5.04 -12.09 12.02
N HIS A 115 4.72 -12.15 10.74
CA HIS A 115 4.20 -11.01 9.98
C HIS A 115 2.67 -10.90 10.09
N ILE A 116 2.11 -9.77 9.64
CA ILE A 116 0.68 -9.64 9.41
C ILE A 116 0.19 -10.75 8.47
N THR A 117 -0.98 -11.33 8.76
CA THR A 117 -1.51 -12.40 7.90
C THR A 117 -1.89 -11.84 6.52
N PRO A 118 -1.75 -12.63 5.44
CA PRO A 118 -2.18 -12.21 4.12
C PRO A 118 -3.65 -11.78 4.07
N ASP A 119 -4.52 -12.41 4.86
CA ASP A 119 -5.94 -12.06 4.96
C ASP A 119 -6.15 -10.70 5.61
N ALA A 120 -5.42 -10.40 6.70
CA ALA A 120 -5.48 -9.08 7.33
C ALA A 120 -4.93 -7.98 6.41
N ALA A 121 -3.85 -8.26 5.67
CA ALA A 121 -3.35 -7.35 4.64
C ALA A 121 -4.37 -7.14 3.51
N SER A 122 -5.03 -8.21 3.07
CA SER A 122 -6.08 -8.12 2.05
C SER A 122 -7.29 -7.34 2.55
N TRP A 123 -7.63 -7.48 3.83
CA TRP A 123 -8.68 -6.68 4.48
C TRP A 123 -8.34 -5.19 4.49
N ILE A 124 -7.11 -4.81 4.85
CA ILE A 124 -6.64 -3.42 4.78
C ILE A 124 -6.77 -2.87 3.35
N LEU A 125 -6.38 -3.65 2.33
CA LEU A 125 -6.51 -3.23 0.93
C LEU A 125 -7.96 -3.13 0.46
N ASN A 126 -8.85 -3.98 0.98
CA ASN A 126 -10.27 -3.90 0.69
C ASN A 126 -10.93 -2.70 1.39
N GLU A 127 -10.51 -2.35 2.60
CA GLU A 127 -10.97 -1.15 3.28
C GLU A 127 -10.64 0.10 2.47
N LEU A 128 -9.42 0.17 1.93
CA LEU A 128 -9.01 1.22 0.99
C LEU A 128 -9.93 1.25 -0.24
N SER A 129 -10.24 0.10 -0.84
CA SER A 129 -11.09 0.07 -2.03
C SER A 129 -12.54 0.48 -1.77
N ILE A 130 -13.08 0.19 -0.57
CA ILE A 130 -14.40 0.65 -0.14
C ILE A 130 -14.44 2.18 -0.12
N LEU A 131 -13.40 2.85 0.42
CA LEU A 131 -13.33 4.31 0.45
C LEU A 131 -13.50 4.92 -0.95
N LEU A 132 -12.90 4.33 -1.99
CA LEU A 132 -13.05 4.82 -3.37
C LEU A 132 -14.48 4.67 -3.91
N VAL A 133 -15.20 3.62 -3.50
CA VAL A 133 -16.60 3.43 -3.89
C VAL A 133 -17.50 4.42 -3.16
N THR A 134 -17.25 4.64 -1.86
CA THR A 134 -18.06 5.54 -1.03
C THR A 134 -17.83 7.02 -1.35
N ASN A 135 -16.57 7.44 -1.56
CA ASN A 135 -16.25 8.83 -1.96
C ASN A 135 -16.78 9.16 -3.37
N ARG A 136 -16.88 8.17 -4.29
CA ARG A 136 -17.47 8.39 -5.62
C ARG A 136 -18.96 8.74 -5.55
N SER A 137 -19.68 8.37 -4.49
CA SER A 137 -21.06 8.82 -4.24
C SER A 137 -21.14 10.26 -3.71
N TYR A 138 -20.04 10.79 -3.18
CA TYR A 138 -19.87 12.20 -2.80
C TYR A 138 -19.04 12.92 -3.88
N ALA A 139 -19.56 13.01 -5.10
CA ALA A 139 -19.08 14.03 -6.02
C ALA A 139 -19.43 15.40 -5.38
N PRO A 140 -18.47 16.26 -5.03
CA PRO A 140 -18.80 17.56 -4.46
C PRO A 140 -19.62 18.35 -5.50
N PRO A 141 -20.80 18.87 -5.16
CA PRO A 141 -21.57 19.71 -6.05
C PRO A 141 -20.92 21.10 -6.14
N SER A 142 -19.83 21.23 -6.91
CA SER A 142 -19.19 22.54 -7.11
C SER A 142 -18.37 22.70 -8.40
N ALA A 143 -18.72 21.99 -9.48
CA ALA A 143 -18.16 22.24 -10.81
C ALA A 143 -19.16 22.83 -11.83
N VAL A 144 -20.28 23.43 -11.37
CA VAL A 144 -21.25 24.10 -12.25
C VAL A 144 -21.84 25.36 -11.60
N THR A 145 -21.03 26.36 -11.26
CA THR A 145 -21.53 27.74 -11.11
C THR A 145 -20.37 28.72 -11.37
N GLY A 146 -20.11 28.99 -12.64
CA GLY A 146 -19.07 29.92 -13.07
C GLY A 146 -19.28 30.41 -14.49
N MET A 147 -20.53 30.54 -14.95
CA MET A 147 -20.86 31.30 -16.15
C MET A 147 -22.06 32.19 -15.89
N ALA A 148 -21.86 33.46 -16.21
CA ALA A 148 -22.84 34.53 -16.39
C ALA A 148 -23.60 34.99 -15.13
N VAL A 149 -23.10 36.07 -14.49
CA VAL A 149 -23.83 37.34 -14.39
C VAL A 149 -22.82 38.47 -14.18
N THR A 150 -22.65 39.34 -15.17
CA THR A 150 -22.55 40.80 -14.92
C THR A 150 -23.00 41.49 -16.19
N GLY A 151 -24.26 41.89 -16.20
CA GLY A 151 -24.74 42.97 -17.04
C GLY A 151 -24.97 44.19 -16.15
N LYS A 152 -24.38 45.32 -16.54
CA LYS A 152 -25.03 46.62 -16.72
C LYS A 152 -24.02 47.57 -17.34
#